data_AF-U5VW50-F1
#
_entry.id   AF-U5VW50-F1
#
_cell.length_a   1.000
_cell.length_b   1.000
_cell.length_c   1.000
_cell.angle_alpha   90.00
_cell.angle_beta   90.00
_cell.angle_gamma   90.00
#
_symmetry.space_group_name_H-M   'P 1'
#
loop_
_entity.id
_entity.type
_entity.pdbx_description
1 polymer ?
#
loop_
_entity_poly.entity_id
_entity_poly.type
_entity_poly.pdbx_seq_one_letter_code
_entity_poly.pdbx_strand_id
1 'polypeptide(L)'
;MNGQRDDESVPADEARLLDALGRALGPDPLPAGLLGRVEELIVLRDLDAAVAELLDRPVAEPAGMRGGINDGRLQFESADGSVALEVVAETGRLVGQVLLGDLTEVALERPAGTVATGAVDDLGRFSLEHSGSGPGRLRLIGTTAGPIATDWFLL
;
A
#
# COMPACT_ATOMS: atom_id res chain seq x y z
N MET A 1 -21.08 -10.99 26.09
CA MET A 1 -21.74 -12.19 25.51
C MET A 1 -20.70 -13.29 25.50
N ASN A 2 -20.64 -14.06 26.58
CA ASN A 2 -19.67 -15.15 26.74
C ASN A 2 -20.31 -16.44 26.23
N GLY A 3 -19.78 -17.00 25.16
CA GLY A 3 -20.15 -18.32 24.64
C GLY A 3 -19.60 -19.40 25.57
N GLN A 4 -20.44 -19.86 26.48
CA GLN A 4 -20.25 -21.12 27.20
C GLN A 4 -20.15 -22.22 26.14
N ARG A 5 -18.98 -22.82 25.97
CA ARG A 5 -18.87 -24.12 25.29
C ARG A 5 -19.45 -25.12 26.28
N ASP A 6 -20.61 -25.65 25.97
CA ASP A 6 -21.14 -26.83 26.65
C ASP A 6 -20.11 -27.95 26.49
N ASP A 7 -19.51 -28.34 27.62
CA ASP A 7 -18.64 -29.50 27.72
C ASP A 7 -19.56 -30.74 27.62
N GLU A 8 -19.91 -31.10 26.38
CA GLU A 8 -20.73 -32.26 26.08
C GLU A 8 -19.94 -33.52 26.42
N SER A 9 -20.10 -34.00 27.66
CA SER A 9 -19.42 -35.18 28.15
C SER A 9 -19.83 -36.39 27.31
N VAL A 10 -18.86 -36.97 26.60
CA VAL A 10 -19.07 -38.14 25.73
C VAL A 10 -19.71 -39.27 26.56
N PRO A 11 -20.87 -39.83 26.15
CA PRO A 11 -21.51 -40.94 26.82
C PRO A 11 -20.55 -42.13 27.02
N ALA A 12 -20.66 -42.83 28.15
CA ALA A 12 -19.70 -43.87 28.53
C ALA A 12 -19.57 -45.01 27.50
N ASP A 13 -20.65 -45.32 26.78
CA ASP A 13 -20.65 -46.34 25.74
C ASP A 13 -19.92 -45.88 24.47
N GLU A 14 -20.02 -44.59 24.14
CA GLU A 14 -19.30 -43.98 23.03
C GLU A 14 -17.80 -43.88 23.34
N ALA A 15 -17.43 -43.52 24.58
CA ALA A 15 -16.04 -43.54 25.02
C ALA A 15 -15.41 -44.95 24.94
N ARG A 16 -16.18 -46.00 25.29
CA ARG A 16 -15.74 -47.41 25.15
C ARG A 16 -15.57 -47.83 23.70
N LEU A 17 -16.48 -47.40 22.83
CA LEU A 17 -16.40 -47.68 21.40
C LEU A 17 -15.17 -47.00 20.76
N LEU A 18 -14.93 -45.73 21.09
CA LEU A 18 -13.79 -44.95 20.61
C LEU A 18 -12.46 -45.55 21.09
N ASP A 19 -12.37 -46.01 22.33
CA ASP A 19 -11.18 -46.70 22.85
C ASP A 19 -10.91 -48.03 22.13
N ALA A 20 -11.95 -48.84 21.90
CA ALA A 20 -11.83 -50.08 21.15
C ALA A 20 -11.39 -49.83 19.69
N LEU A 21 -11.91 -48.78 19.07
CA LEU A 21 -11.54 -48.37 17.71
C LEU A 21 -10.08 -47.86 17.66
N GLY A 22 -9.65 -47.04 18.61
CA GLY A 22 -8.27 -46.56 18.71
C GLY A 22 -7.26 -47.69 18.88
N ARG A 23 -7.59 -48.69 19.70
CA ARG A 23 -6.76 -49.90 19.85
C ARG A 23 -6.69 -50.74 18.57
N ALA A 24 -7.76 -50.78 17.78
CA ALA A 24 -7.82 -51.54 16.53
C ALA A 24 -7.06 -50.86 15.38
N LEU A 25 -7.12 -49.52 15.31
CA LEU A 25 -6.44 -48.73 14.28
C LEU A 25 -4.95 -48.54 14.57
N GLY A 26 -4.53 -48.63 15.83
CA GLY A 26 -3.15 -48.41 16.24
C GLY A 26 -2.74 -46.94 16.20
N PRO A 27 -1.46 -46.62 16.39
CA PRO A 27 -0.98 -45.25 16.32
C PRO A 27 -1.14 -44.73 14.89
N ASP A 28 -1.77 -43.56 14.73
CA ASP A 28 -1.84 -42.83 13.46
C ASP A 28 -0.65 -41.85 13.39
N PRO A 29 0.46 -42.22 12.72
CA PRO A 29 1.63 -41.38 12.68
C PRO A 29 1.35 -40.16 11.79
N LEU A 30 1.80 -38.99 12.26
CA LEU A 30 1.73 -37.79 11.44
C LEU A 30 2.42 -38.03 10.08
N PRO A 31 1.82 -37.58 8.96
CA PRO A 31 2.46 -37.64 7.66
C PRO A 31 3.87 -37.05 7.71
N ALA A 32 4.82 -37.74 7.06
CA ALA A 32 6.21 -37.30 7.04
C ALA A 32 6.33 -35.86 6.53
N GLY A 33 7.01 -35.00 7.29
CA GLY A 33 7.19 -33.60 6.96
C GLY A 33 5.99 -32.68 7.24
N LEU A 34 4.89 -33.18 7.82
CA LEU A 34 3.76 -32.33 8.20
C LEU A 34 4.16 -31.24 9.20
N LEU A 35 4.98 -31.59 10.21
CA LEU A 35 5.45 -30.61 11.19
C LEU A 35 6.28 -29.50 10.55
N GLY A 36 7.23 -29.84 9.66
CA GLY A 36 8.03 -28.83 8.95
C GLY A 36 7.17 -27.92 8.06
N ARG A 37 6.17 -28.48 7.36
CA ARG A 37 5.23 -27.67 6.56
C ARG A 37 4.37 -26.75 7.42
N VAL A 38 3.95 -27.19 8.60
CA VAL A 38 3.20 -26.37 9.55
C VAL A 38 4.07 -25.24 10.10
N GLU A 39 5.34 -25.50 10.42
CA GLU A 39 6.32 -24.48 10.82
C GLU A 39 6.54 -23.43 9.72
N GLU A 40 6.70 -23.86 8.47
CA GLU A 40 6.82 -22.96 7.31
C GLU A 40 5.57 -22.09 7.10
N LEU A 41 4.37 -22.66 7.31
CA LEU A 41 3.11 -21.92 7.22
C LEU A 41 2.94 -20.90 8.36
N ILE A 42 3.43 -21.20 9.56
CA ILE A 42 3.41 -20.27 10.70
C ILE A 42 4.27 -19.05 10.39
N VAL A 43 5.44 -19.23 9.77
CA VAL A 43 6.29 -18.12 9.31
C VAL A 43 5.55 -17.21 8.32
N LEU A 44 4.74 -17.78 7.43
CA LEU A 44 3.94 -17.02 6.47
C LEU A 44 2.80 -16.25 7.12
N ARG A 45 2.22 -16.77 8.22
CA ARG A 45 1.17 -16.08 8.99
C ARG A 45 1.68 -14.80 9.65
N ASP A 46 2.90 -14.85 10.18
CA ASP A 46 3.50 -13.72 10.86
C ASP A 46 4.06 -12.69 9.84
N LEU A 47 4.14 -13.05 8.55
CA LEU A 47 4.44 -12.11 7.48
C LEU A 47 3.35 -11.03 7.35
N ASP A 48 2.07 -11.38 7.47
CA ASP A 48 0.98 -10.40 7.43
C ASP A 48 1.04 -9.43 8.62
N ALA A 49 1.46 -9.90 9.80
CA ALA A 49 1.68 -9.06 10.96
C ALA A 49 2.91 -8.15 10.79
N ALA A 50 4.00 -8.67 10.21
CA ALA A 50 5.20 -7.88 9.91
C ALA A 50 4.95 -6.83 8.81
N VAL A 51 4.13 -7.16 7.81
CA VAL A 51 3.68 -6.22 6.77
C VAL A 51 2.73 -5.18 7.37
N ALA A 52 1.79 -5.59 8.22
CA ALA A 52 0.92 -4.66 8.94
C ALA A 52 1.73 -3.72 9.85
N GLU A 53 2.73 -4.20 10.59
CA GLU A 53 3.61 -3.36 11.43
C GLU A 53 4.44 -2.37 10.58
N LEU A 54 4.87 -2.78 9.39
CA LEU A 54 5.53 -1.86 8.43
C LEU A 54 4.59 -0.75 7.92
N LEU A 55 3.29 -1.06 7.78
CA LEU A 55 2.25 -0.10 7.36
C LEU A 55 1.75 0.79 8.53
N ASP A 56 1.76 0.23 9.73
CA ASP A 56 1.25 0.84 10.97
C ASP A 56 2.30 1.69 11.69
N ARG A 57 3.56 1.71 11.22
CA ARG A 57 4.54 2.69 11.70
C ARG A 57 4.04 4.10 11.33
N PRO A 58 3.63 4.91 12.30
CA PRO A 58 3.15 6.25 12.04
C PRO A 58 4.38 7.12 11.82
N VAL A 59 4.65 7.48 10.57
CA VAL A 59 5.40 8.72 10.32
C VAL A 59 4.52 9.82 10.89
N ALA A 60 4.99 10.41 11.99
CA ALA A 60 4.33 11.52 12.64
C ALA A 60 4.03 12.60 11.61
N GLU A 61 2.76 12.95 11.50
CA GLU A 61 2.27 14.06 10.72
C GLU A 61 3.09 15.33 10.99
N PRO A 62 3.32 16.10 9.92
CA PRO A 62 2.63 17.37 9.86
C PRO A 62 1.67 17.33 8.68
N ALA A 63 0.38 17.13 8.96
CA ALA A 63 -0.75 17.32 8.07
C ALA A 63 -0.56 16.82 6.62
N GLY A 64 -1.03 15.60 6.33
CA GLY A 64 -1.57 15.30 5.00
C GLY A 64 -0.64 14.82 3.88
N MET A 65 0.55 14.23 4.14
CA MET A 65 1.31 13.56 3.07
C MET A 65 2.05 12.31 3.56
N ARG A 66 1.69 11.12 3.03
CA ARG A 66 2.51 9.89 3.12
C ARG A 66 3.30 9.73 1.82
N GLY A 67 4.57 10.13 1.84
CA GLY A 67 5.58 9.70 0.88
C GLY A 67 6.79 9.18 1.66
N GLY A 68 6.98 7.86 1.70
CA GLY A 68 8.23 7.29 2.21
C GLY A 68 9.38 7.70 1.30
N ILE A 69 10.47 8.22 1.88
CA ILE A 69 11.66 8.64 1.13
C ILE A 69 12.30 7.39 0.52
N ASN A 70 11.93 7.11 -0.72
CA ASN A 70 12.61 6.17 -1.60
C ASN A 70 12.99 6.99 -2.85
N ASP A 71 14.27 7.30 -2.99
CA ASP A 71 14.92 7.82 -4.21
C ASP A 71 14.33 9.07 -4.88
N GLY A 72 13.69 9.99 -4.15
CA GLY A 72 13.16 11.24 -4.74
C GLY A 72 11.92 11.02 -5.61
N ARG A 73 11.24 9.88 -5.44
CA ARG A 73 10.00 9.52 -6.11
C ARG A 73 8.79 9.86 -5.23
N LEU A 74 7.90 10.70 -5.75
CA LEU A 74 6.66 11.16 -5.14
C LEU A 74 5.48 10.56 -5.90
N GLN A 75 4.47 10.08 -5.17
CA GLN A 75 3.23 9.59 -5.76
C GLN A 75 2.07 10.40 -5.21
N PHE A 76 1.17 10.83 -6.10
CA PHE A 76 -0.02 11.59 -5.74
C PHE A 76 -1.25 10.87 -6.28
N GLU A 77 -2.29 10.85 -5.48
CA GLU A 77 -3.58 10.28 -5.82
C GLU A 77 -4.68 11.24 -5.35
N SER A 78 -5.69 11.44 -6.19
CA SER A 78 -6.89 12.20 -5.80
C SER A 78 -7.72 11.40 -4.81
N ALA A 79 -8.43 12.08 -3.90
CA ALA A 79 -9.24 11.42 -2.87
C ALA A 79 -10.38 10.54 -3.45
N ASP A 80 -10.82 10.82 -4.68
CA ASP A 80 -11.81 10.04 -5.41
C ASP A 80 -11.19 8.95 -6.32
N GLY A 81 -9.87 8.82 -6.32
CA GLY A 81 -9.12 7.87 -7.15
C GLY A 81 -9.18 8.16 -8.65
N SER A 82 -9.66 9.33 -9.07
CA SER A 82 -9.82 9.66 -10.50
C SER A 82 -8.49 9.99 -11.20
N VAL A 83 -7.50 10.43 -10.43
CA VAL A 83 -6.18 10.84 -10.90
C VAL A 83 -5.11 10.24 -10.02
N ALA A 84 -4.11 9.63 -10.65
CA ALA A 84 -2.91 9.15 -9.98
C ALA A 84 -1.68 9.51 -10.82
N LEU A 85 -0.61 9.95 -10.18
CA LEU A 85 0.64 10.29 -10.85
C LEU A 85 1.86 9.96 -10.00
N GLU A 86 2.95 9.74 -10.71
CA GLU A 86 4.26 9.48 -10.15
C GLU A 86 5.23 10.54 -10.66
N VAL A 87 6.06 11.06 -9.78
CA VAL A 87 6.99 12.17 -10.04
C VAL A 87 8.34 11.81 -9.47
N VAL A 88 9.40 12.11 -10.19
CA VAL A 88 10.77 12.05 -9.72
C VAL A 88 11.35 13.45 -9.81
N ALA A 89 11.85 13.95 -8.68
CA ALA A 89 12.54 15.22 -8.59
C ALA A 89 14.05 14.99 -8.84
N GLU A 90 14.54 15.54 -9.94
CA GLU A 90 15.96 15.60 -10.29
C GLU A 90 16.50 17.03 -10.06
N THR A 91 17.82 17.19 -10.07
CA THR A 91 18.42 18.53 -9.93
C THR A 91 18.06 19.41 -11.12
N GLY A 92 17.13 20.34 -10.92
CA GLY A 92 16.68 21.31 -11.92
C GLY A 92 15.60 20.79 -12.86
N ARG A 93 15.08 19.58 -12.64
CA ARG A 93 14.10 18.96 -13.51
C ARG A 93 13.16 18.07 -12.72
N LEU A 94 11.90 18.05 -13.12
CA LEU A 94 10.88 17.23 -12.52
C LEU A 94 10.27 16.40 -13.65
N VAL A 95 10.42 15.08 -13.55
CA VAL A 95 9.92 14.13 -14.55
C VAL A 95 8.80 13.34 -13.92
N GLY A 96 7.71 13.11 -14.63
CA GLY A 96 6.62 12.33 -14.08
C GLY A 96 5.81 11.58 -15.13
N GLN A 97 4.95 10.73 -14.62
CA GLN A 97 4.02 9.92 -15.38
C GLN A 97 2.64 9.94 -14.70
N VAL A 98 1.61 10.13 -15.52
CA VAL A 98 0.21 9.97 -15.16
C VAL A 98 -0.12 8.47 -15.23
N LEU A 99 -0.55 7.90 -14.10
CA LEU A 99 -0.93 6.50 -13.98
C LEU A 99 -2.43 6.30 -14.25
N LEU A 100 -3.23 7.32 -13.91
CA LEU A 100 -4.67 7.33 -14.10
C LEU A 100 -5.17 8.77 -14.30
N GLY A 101 -6.18 8.93 -15.16
CA GLY A 101 -6.83 10.21 -15.44
C GLY A 101 -6.44 10.82 -16.79
N ASP A 102 -7.32 11.66 -17.34
CA ASP A 102 -7.14 12.34 -18.63
C ASP A 102 -6.53 13.72 -18.43
N LEU A 103 -5.20 13.76 -18.24
CA LEU A 103 -4.43 15.00 -18.07
C LEU A 103 -3.77 15.42 -19.38
N THR A 104 -3.79 16.72 -19.66
CA THR A 104 -3.16 17.31 -20.85
C THR A 104 -1.98 18.20 -20.51
N GLU A 105 -1.97 18.80 -19.33
CA GLU A 105 -0.95 19.76 -18.94
C GLU A 105 -0.69 19.66 -17.43
N VAL A 106 0.58 19.84 -17.06
CA VAL A 106 1.04 19.92 -15.68
C VAL A 106 1.83 21.22 -15.51
N ALA A 107 1.54 21.96 -14.45
CA ALA A 107 2.24 23.18 -14.11
C ALA A 107 2.85 23.08 -12.70
N LEU A 108 4.13 23.42 -12.57
CA LEU A 108 4.80 23.57 -11.28
C LEU A 108 4.56 24.98 -10.75
N GLU A 109 3.95 25.05 -9.57
CA GLU A 109 3.71 26.30 -8.84
C GLU A 109 4.58 26.39 -7.60
N ARG A 110 5.06 27.59 -7.31
CA ARG A 110 5.75 27.98 -6.09
C ARG A 110 4.93 29.03 -5.34
N PRO A 111 5.26 29.38 -4.08
CA PRO A 111 4.55 30.45 -3.37
C PRO A 111 4.52 31.80 -4.10
N ALA A 112 5.53 32.04 -4.97
CA ALA A 112 5.61 33.24 -5.80
C ALA A 112 4.82 33.16 -7.12
N GLY A 113 4.24 32.01 -7.47
CA GLY A 113 3.47 31.79 -8.71
C GLY A 113 3.93 30.57 -9.52
N THR A 114 3.38 30.41 -10.72
CA THR A 114 3.74 29.35 -11.66
C THR A 114 5.15 29.56 -12.20
N VAL A 115 5.97 28.51 -12.16
CA VAL A 115 7.40 28.58 -12.52
C VAL A 115 7.71 27.74 -13.76
N ALA A 116 6.98 26.65 -13.98
CA ALA A 116 7.13 25.83 -15.17
C ALA A 116 5.79 25.21 -15.57
N THR A 117 5.63 24.94 -16.86
CA THR A 117 4.46 24.28 -17.44
C THR A 117 4.93 23.32 -18.53
N GLY A 118 4.28 22.16 -18.62
CA GLY A 118 4.61 21.12 -19.59
C GLY A 118 3.37 20.33 -19.99
N ALA A 119 3.33 19.93 -21.26
CA ALA A 119 2.30 19.05 -21.76
C ALA A 119 2.54 17.61 -21.27
N VAL A 120 1.44 16.89 -21.05
CA VAL A 120 1.45 15.44 -20.89
C VAL A 120 1.40 14.83 -22.28
N ASP A 121 2.33 13.93 -22.59
CA ASP A 121 2.36 13.24 -23.88
C ASP A 121 1.32 12.11 -23.95
N ASP A 122 1.19 11.49 -25.13
CA ASP A 122 0.24 10.40 -25.38
C ASP A 122 0.51 9.14 -24.53
N LEU A 123 1.68 9.04 -23.89
CA LEU A 123 2.06 7.97 -22.96
C LEU A 123 1.84 8.36 -21.49
N GLY A 124 1.25 9.53 -21.23
CA GLY A 124 1.04 10.06 -19.89
C GLY A 124 2.29 10.65 -19.25
N ARG A 125 3.38 10.88 -20.00
CA ARG A 125 4.65 11.37 -19.43
C ARG A 125 4.75 12.88 -19.56
N PHE A 126 5.43 13.50 -18.60
CA PHE A 126 5.72 14.93 -18.61
C PHE A 126 7.09 15.24 -18.01
N SER A 127 7.60 16.43 -18.34
CA SER A 127 8.88 16.93 -17.88
C SER A 127 8.80 18.43 -17.70
N LEU A 128 9.23 18.92 -16.53
CA LEU A 128 9.27 20.33 -16.19
C LEU A 128 10.68 20.73 -15.76
N GLU A 129 11.26 21.70 -16.45
CA GLU A 129 12.52 22.31 -16.01
C GLU A 129 12.23 23.33 -14.92
N HIS A 130 13.01 23.32 -13.83
CA HIS A 130 12.87 24.30 -12.75
C HIS A 130 14.23 24.75 -12.23
N SER A 131 14.27 25.93 -11.59
CA SER A 131 15.48 26.42 -10.95
C SER A 131 15.25 26.68 -9.46
N GLY A 132 16.27 26.34 -8.67
CA GLY A 132 16.25 26.45 -7.20
C GLY A 132 15.56 25.29 -6.49
N SER A 133 15.89 25.11 -5.21
CA SER A 133 15.20 24.23 -4.29
C SER A 133 14.06 24.95 -3.58
N GLY A 134 13.20 24.21 -2.89
CA GLY A 134 12.15 24.75 -2.03
C GLY A 134 10.75 24.21 -2.32
N PRO A 135 9.73 24.74 -1.63
CA PRO A 135 8.37 24.24 -1.75
C PRO A 135 7.79 24.50 -3.13
N GLY A 136 7.20 23.46 -3.71
CA GLY A 136 6.45 23.49 -4.96
C GLY A 136 5.20 22.63 -4.87
N ARG A 137 4.25 22.83 -5.79
CA ARG A 137 3.10 21.95 -6.00
C ARG A 137 2.85 21.79 -7.49
N LEU A 138 2.22 20.70 -7.89
CA LEU A 138 1.79 20.50 -9.27
C LEU A 138 0.31 20.85 -9.40
N ARG A 139 0.00 21.70 -10.38
CA ARG A 139 -1.36 21.92 -10.86
C ARG A 139 -1.56 21.10 -12.13
N LEU A 140 -2.49 20.17 -12.05
CA LEU A 140 -2.86 19.21 -13.07
C LEU A 140 -4.09 19.74 -13.80
N ILE A 141 -4.03 19.74 -15.12
CA ILE A 141 -5.09 20.23 -15.97
C ILE A 141 -5.52 19.07 -16.87
N GLY A 142 -6.78 18.68 -16.73
CA GLY A 142 -7.40 17.64 -17.53
C GLY A 142 -8.41 18.19 -18.53
N THR A 143 -8.94 17.29 -19.35
CA THR A 143 -9.95 17.62 -20.38
C THR A 143 -11.37 17.70 -19.83
N THR A 144 -11.68 16.91 -18.80
CA THR A 144 -13.05 16.68 -18.31
C THR A 144 -13.28 17.18 -16.88
N ALA A 145 -12.23 17.25 -16.07
CA ALA A 145 -12.29 17.71 -14.68
C ALA A 145 -11.69 19.12 -14.53
N GLY A 146 -12.13 19.83 -13.48
CA GLY A 146 -11.50 21.08 -13.07
C GLY A 146 -10.03 20.86 -12.66
N PRO A 147 -9.20 21.92 -12.65
CA PRO A 147 -7.79 21.77 -12.31
C PRO A 147 -7.61 21.24 -10.88
N ILE A 148 -6.80 20.21 -10.74
CA ILE A 148 -6.48 19.56 -9.46
C ILE A 148 -5.07 19.99 -9.06
N ALA A 149 -4.86 20.32 -7.78
CA ALA A 149 -3.54 20.64 -7.28
C ALA A 149 -3.08 19.55 -6.30
N THR A 150 -1.82 19.17 -6.38
CA THR A 150 -1.18 18.38 -5.33
C THR A 150 -0.98 19.24 -4.08
N ASP A 151 -0.75 18.59 -2.96
CA ASP A 151 -0.16 19.25 -1.80
C ASP A 151 1.25 19.77 -2.10
N TRP A 152 1.69 20.69 -1.24
CA TRP A 152 3.03 21.28 -1.32
C TRP A 152 4.09 20.26 -0.93
N PHE A 153 5.09 20.05 -1.78
CA PHE A 153 6.24 19.19 -1.53
C PHE A 153 7.54 19.96 -1.70
N LEU A 154 8.64 19.40 -1.20
CA LEU A 154 9.98 20.01 -1.32
C LEU A 154 10.71 19.48 -2.55
N LEU A 155 11.28 20.41 -3.32
CA LEU A 155 12.19 20.19 -4.45
C LEU A 155 13.64 20.53 -4.09
#